data_AF-D0MUR8-F1
#
_entry.id   AF-D0MUR8-F1
#
_cell.length_a   1.000
_cell.length_b   1.000
_cell.length_c   1.000
_cell.angle_alpha   90.00
_cell.angle_beta   90.00
_cell.angle_gamma   90.00
#
_symmetry.space_group_name_H-M   'P 1'
#
loop_
_entity.id
_entity.type
_entity.pdbx_description
1 polymer ?
#
loop_
_entity_poly.entity_id
_entity_poly.type
_entity_poly.pdbx_seq_one_letter_code
_entity_poly.pdbx_strand_id
1 'polypeptide(L)'
;MMKQDANSLLGAWESNEAFGNTALDWSQAVKDQHARLQLTFEPGNVYKFRLMSKDGATDVTSNFRHAVANEGSYELEGDDGIVIHGDTSGIKWTYLFEEEESLRIRLEGAKRFGRCKGVDVIYFARAQSKEQLKDL
;
A
#
# COMPACT_ATOMS: atom_id res chain seq x y z
N MET A 1 16.92 22.52 0.29
CA MET A 1 16.82 21.08 -0.02
C MET A 1 16.13 20.45 1.17
N MET A 2 14.80 20.30 1.11
CA MET A 2 14.03 19.75 2.21
C MET A 2 14.24 18.23 2.19
N LYS A 3 14.73 17.67 3.31
CA LYS A 3 14.64 16.23 3.55
C LYS A 3 13.16 15.90 3.53
N GLN A 4 12.70 15.10 2.57
CA GLN A 4 11.36 14.53 2.64
C GLN A 4 11.35 13.64 3.89
N ASP A 5 10.65 14.10 4.92
CA ASP A 5 10.67 13.48 6.23
C ASP A 5 10.06 12.08 6.12
N ALA A 6 10.82 11.05 6.50
CA ALA A 6 10.28 9.70 6.72
C ALA A 6 9.06 9.72 7.67
N ASN A 7 8.93 10.78 8.48
CA ASN A 7 7.75 11.04 9.31
C ASN A 7 6.45 11.25 8.51
N SER A 8 6.51 11.64 7.24
CA SER A 8 5.31 11.93 6.43
C SER A 8 4.52 10.67 6.09
N LEU A 9 5.20 9.52 5.89
CA LEU A 9 4.53 8.25 5.60
C LEU A 9 3.96 7.59 6.86
N LEU A 10 4.51 7.89 8.04
CA LEU A 10 4.06 7.29 9.31
C LEU A 10 2.56 7.46 9.50
N GLY A 11 1.89 6.42 9.96
CA GLY A 11 0.44 6.38 10.17
C GLY A 11 -0.25 5.33 9.30
N ALA A 12 -1.57 5.25 9.44
CA ALA A 12 -2.41 4.30 8.72
C ALA A 12 -3.03 4.96 7.47
N TRP A 13 -2.99 4.23 6.38
CA TRP A 13 -3.48 4.60 5.06
C TRP A 13 -4.46 3.55 4.57
N GLU A 14 -5.58 3.98 4.00
CA GLU A 14 -6.61 3.08 3.47
C GLU A 14 -6.89 3.39 2.00
N SER A 15 -7.08 2.34 1.21
CA SER A 15 -7.50 2.45 -0.18
C SER A 15 -8.60 1.44 -0.51
N ASN A 16 -9.60 1.90 -1.24
CA ASN A 16 -10.61 1.10 -1.92
C ASN A 16 -10.47 1.21 -3.45
N GLU A 17 -9.41 1.86 -3.93
CA GLU A 17 -9.23 2.20 -5.34
C GLU A 17 -7.81 1.89 -5.80
N ALA A 18 -7.73 0.95 -6.74
CA ALA A 18 -6.50 0.62 -7.44
C ALA A 18 -6.77 0.67 -8.95
N PHE A 19 -5.75 0.97 -9.73
CA PHE A 19 -5.78 1.00 -11.19
C PHE A 19 -4.53 0.32 -11.73
N GLY A 20 -4.62 -0.21 -12.95
CA GLY A 20 -3.46 -0.79 -13.62
C GLY A 20 -3.62 -2.26 -13.98
N ASN A 21 -2.52 -2.89 -14.34
CA ASN A 21 -2.51 -4.18 -15.04
C ASN A 21 -1.51 -5.20 -14.48
N THR A 22 -1.04 -5.02 -13.24
CA THR A 22 -0.17 -6.03 -12.64
C THR A 22 -0.87 -7.38 -12.47
N ALA A 23 -0.09 -8.44 -12.29
CA ALA A 23 -0.59 -9.76 -11.94
C ALA A 23 -0.85 -9.95 -10.43
N LEU A 24 -0.87 -8.88 -9.64
CA LEU A 24 -1.12 -8.94 -8.20
C LEU A 24 -2.60 -9.22 -7.96
N ASP A 25 -2.90 -10.42 -7.46
CA ASP A 25 -4.25 -10.90 -7.18
C ASP A 25 -4.97 -10.01 -6.16
N TRP A 26 -4.27 -9.56 -5.13
CA TRP A 26 -4.81 -8.63 -4.13
C TRP A 26 -5.13 -7.25 -4.71
N SER A 27 -4.33 -6.74 -5.64
CA SER A 27 -4.59 -5.45 -6.29
C SER A 27 -5.81 -5.56 -7.19
N GLN A 28 -6.00 -6.71 -7.85
CA GLN A 28 -7.23 -7.02 -8.57
C GLN A 28 -8.45 -7.06 -7.63
N ALA A 29 -8.33 -7.64 -6.44
CA ALA A 29 -9.41 -7.63 -5.46
C ALA A 29 -9.79 -6.24 -4.96
N VAL A 30 -8.84 -5.30 -4.88
CA VAL A 30 -9.12 -3.89 -4.59
C VAL A 30 -9.83 -3.21 -5.77
N LYS A 31 -9.35 -3.44 -7.01
CA LYS A 31 -10.00 -2.95 -8.26
C LYS A 31 -11.46 -3.39 -8.37
N ASP A 32 -11.71 -4.66 -8.07
CA ASP A 32 -13.04 -5.26 -8.13
C ASP A 32 -13.91 -4.94 -6.90
N GLN A 33 -13.40 -4.11 -5.98
CA GLN A 33 -14.06 -3.72 -4.72
C GLN A 33 -14.45 -4.89 -3.82
N HIS A 34 -13.69 -5.99 -3.86
CA HIS A 34 -13.86 -7.14 -2.97
C HIS A 34 -13.11 -6.98 -1.65
N ALA A 35 -12.03 -6.17 -1.65
CA ALA A 35 -11.23 -5.88 -0.48
C ALA A 35 -10.88 -4.39 -0.40
N ARG A 36 -10.54 -3.93 0.80
CA ARG A 36 -9.95 -2.62 1.09
C ARG A 36 -8.52 -2.86 1.55
N LEU A 37 -7.58 -2.11 1.01
CA LEU A 37 -6.18 -2.20 1.40
C LEU A 37 -5.89 -1.22 2.54
N GLN A 38 -5.28 -1.71 3.60
CA GLN A 38 -4.73 -0.91 4.70
C GLN A 38 -3.22 -1.07 4.74
N LEU A 39 -2.51 0.05 4.71
CA LEU A 39 -1.07 0.12 4.83
C LEU A 39 -0.72 1.03 6.00
N THR A 40 -0.01 0.50 6.99
CA THR A 40 0.44 1.30 8.14
C THR A 40 1.95 1.36 8.16
N PHE A 41 2.51 2.55 8.29
CA PHE A 41 3.94 2.76 8.50
C PHE A 41 4.16 3.21 9.94
N GLU A 42 5.04 2.50 10.66
CA GLU A 42 5.32 2.71 12.08
C GLU A 42 6.75 3.24 12.30
N PRO A 43 7.01 3.91 13.43
CA PRO A 43 8.36 4.28 13.82
C PRO A 43 9.30 3.06 13.81
N GLY A 44 10.57 3.27 13.44
CA GLY A 44 11.54 2.18 13.28
C GLY A 44 11.48 1.49 11.91
N ASN A 45 10.88 2.15 10.93
CA ASN A 45 10.74 1.68 9.54
C ASN A 45 10.03 0.32 9.42
N VAL A 46 8.98 0.14 10.22
CA VAL A 46 8.12 -1.05 10.14
C VAL A 46 6.89 -0.72 9.30
N TYR A 47 6.47 -1.65 8.45
CA TYR A 47 5.21 -1.54 7.72
C TYR A 47 4.28 -2.71 8.07
N LYS A 48 2.97 -2.47 7.99
CA LYS A 48 1.92 -3.48 8.08
C LYS A 48 1.01 -3.36 6.88
N PHE A 49 0.84 -4.46 6.17
CA PHE A 49 0.00 -4.63 5.00
C PHE A 49 -1.18 -5.52 5.36
N ARG A 50 -2.40 -5.02 5.21
CA ARG A 50 -3.63 -5.77 5.46
C ARG A 50 -4.65 -5.56 4.36
N LEU A 51 -5.32 -6.62 3.97
CA LEU A 51 -6.52 -6.56 3.13
C LEU A 51 -7.72 -6.84 4.02
N MET A 52 -8.60 -5.86 4.14
CA MET A 52 -9.86 -5.97 4.87
C MET A 52 -10.99 -6.32 3.90
N SER A 53 -12.00 -7.04 4.37
CA SER A 53 -13.25 -7.21 3.62
C SER A 53 -13.87 -5.85 3.26
N LYS A 54 -14.76 -5.81 2.26
CA LYS A 54 -15.39 -4.55 1.79
C LYS A 54 -16.07 -3.77 2.92
N ASP A 55 -16.67 -4.46 3.89
CA ASP A 55 -17.30 -3.87 5.08
C ASP A 55 -16.30 -3.45 6.18
N GLY A 56 -15.02 -3.77 6.01
CA GLY A 56 -13.93 -3.50 6.93
C GLY A 56 -13.95 -4.37 8.19
N ALA A 57 -14.78 -5.41 8.25
CA ALA A 57 -15.00 -6.20 9.46
C ALA A 57 -13.98 -7.34 9.65
N THR A 58 -13.44 -7.87 8.55
CA THR A 58 -12.61 -9.09 8.58
C THR A 58 -11.29 -8.85 7.87
N ASP A 59 -10.19 -9.24 8.51
CA ASP A 59 -8.89 -9.35 7.84
C ASP A 59 -8.92 -10.57 6.92
N VAL A 60 -8.79 -10.33 5.62
CA VAL A 60 -8.79 -11.34 4.54
C VAL A 60 -7.41 -11.47 3.90
N THR A 61 -6.37 -10.92 4.52
CA THR A 61 -5.00 -10.89 3.97
C THR A 61 -4.54 -12.28 3.59
N SER A 62 -4.75 -13.29 4.44
CA SER A 62 -4.33 -14.68 4.18
C SER A 62 -4.95 -15.34 2.94
N ASN A 63 -5.99 -14.75 2.33
CA ASN A 63 -6.66 -15.30 1.15
C ASN A 63 -5.91 -15.02 -0.16
N PHE A 64 -4.89 -14.16 -0.12
CA PHE A 64 -4.16 -13.70 -1.30
C PHE A 64 -2.72 -14.22 -1.32
N ARG A 65 -2.17 -14.40 -2.52
CA ARG A 65 -0.76 -14.70 -2.69
C ARG A 65 0.03 -13.40 -2.59
N HIS A 66 0.75 -13.23 -1.49
CA HIS A 66 1.49 -12.00 -1.29
C HIS A 66 2.83 -11.97 -2.04
N ALA A 67 3.09 -10.83 -2.66
CA ALA A 67 4.42 -10.46 -3.13
C ALA A 67 5.31 -9.95 -1.98
N VAL A 68 4.70 -9.43 -0.91
CA VAL A 68 5.36 -8.84 0.27
C VAL A 68 4.82 -9.47 1.55
N ALA A 69 5.57 -9.45 2.66
CA ALA A 69 5.03 -9.95 3.93
C ALA A 69 3.91 -9.04 4.47
N ASN A 70 3.00 -9.60 5.28
CA ASN A 70 1.93 -8.84 5.96
C ASN A 70 2.50 -7.80 6.94
N GLU A 71 3.71 -8.03 7.44
CA GLU A 71 4.46 -7.11 8.28
C GLU A 71 5.94 -7.30 7.99
N GLY A 72 6.70 -6.20 8.00
CA GLY A 72 8.14 -6.24 7.77
C GLY A 72 8.77 -4.87 7.94
N SER A 73 10.02 -4.76 7.52
CA SER A 73 10.75 -3.49 7.51
C SER A 73 10.79 -2.90 6.10
N TYR A 74 10.83 -1.58 6.01
CA TYR A 74 11.03 -0.85 4.77
C TYR A 74 12.18 0.15 4.92
N GLU A 75 12.64 0.72 3.81
CA GLU A 75 13.49 1.90 3.78
C GLU A 75 13.01 2.85 2.69
N LEU A 76 13.29 4.14 2.85
CA LEU A 76 13.05 5.12 1.80
C LEU A 76 14.32 5.30 0.98
N GLU A 77 14.19 5.23 -0.34
CA GLU A 77 15.31 5.33 -1.28
C GLU A 77 15.09 6.52 -2.23
N GLY A 78 16.04 7.46 -2.26
CA GLY A 78 15.94 8.65 -3.09
C GLY A 78 14.80 9.57 -2.66
N ASP A 79 14.13 10.17 -3.64
CA ASP A 79 13.05 11.15 -3.41
C ASP A 79 11.68 10.48 -3.23
N ASP A 80 11.44 9.34 -3.89
CA ASP A 80 10.11 8.74 -3.98
C ASP A 80 10.09 7.21 -3.80
N GLY A 81 11.23 6.57 -3.57
CA GLY A 81 11.34 5.11 -3.50
C GLY A 81 10.97 4.54 -2.14
N ILE A 82 10.27 3.41 -2.14
CA ILE A 82 10.11 2.54 -0.97
C ILE A 82 10.77 1.20 -1.29
N VAL A 83 11.71 0.78 -0.46
CA VAL A 83 12.33 -0.54 -0.51
C VAL A 83 11.70 -1.39 0.57
N ILE A 84 11.04 -2.49 0.18
CA ILE A 84 10.49 -3.47 1.11
C ILE A 84 11.52 -4.56 1.36
N HIS A 85 12.00 -4.69 2.59
CA HIS A 85 13.00 -5.70 2.93
C HIS A 85 12.41 -7.11 2.85
N GLY A 86 13.09 -8.01 2.15
CA GLY A 86 12.63 -9.38 1.92
C GLY A 86 11.65 -9.54 0.76
N ASP A 87 11.30 -8.47 0.03
CA ASP A 87 10.56 -8.58 -1.23
C ASP A 87 11.41 -9.28 -2.30
N THR A 88 10.93 -10.44 -2.77
CA THR A 88 11.57 -11.23 -3.84
C THR A 88 10.84 -11.12 -5.17
N SER A 89 9.73 -10.38 -5.22
CA SER A 89 8.90 -10.20 -6.42
C SER A 89 9.55 -9.27 -7.45
N GLY A 90 10.50 -8.44 -7.02
CA GLY A 90 11.14 -7.41 -7.85
C GLY A 90 10.20 -6.25 -8.21
N ILE A 91 9.14 -6.05 -7.43
CA ILE A 91 8.24 -4.90 -7.58
C ILE A 91 8.95 -3.66 -7.03
N LYS A 92 9.01 -2.62 -7.86
CA LYS A 92 9.43 -1.30 -7.41
C LYS A 92 8.23 -0.55 -6.85
N TRP A 93 8.36 -0.07 -5.62
CA TRP A 93 7.38 0.78 -4.96
C TRP A 93 7.87 2.23 -5.03
N THR A 94 7.02 3.13 -5.51
CA THR A 94 7.25 4.58 -5.36
C THR A 94 6.02 5.26 -4.79
N TYR A 95 6.21 6.39 -4.12
CA TYR A 95 5.12 7.15 -3.49
C TYR A 95 5.13 8.63 -3.88
N LEU A 96 3.96 9.24 -3.88
CA LEU A 96 3.78 10.68 -4.02
C LEU A 96 2.66 11.13 -3.10
N PHE A 97 2.93 12.15 -2.28
CA PHE A 97 1.87 12.88 -1.60
C PHE A 97 1.23 13.84 -2.61
N GLU A 98 -0.07 13.67 -2.88
CA GLU A 98 -0.83 14.62 -3.70
C GLU A 98 -1.35 15.77 -2.83
N GLU A 99 -1.73 15.46 -1.58
CA GLU A 99 -2.09 16.38 -0.51
C GLU A 99 -1.63 15.81 0.84
N GLU A 100 -1.82 16.52 1.96
CA GLU A 100 -1.40 16.08 3.30
C GLU A 100 -2.01 14.73 3.71
N GLU A 101 -3.27 14.48 3.33
CA GLU A 101 -4.01 13.26 3.65
C GLU A 101 -4.20 12.33 2.43
N SER A 102 -3.53 12.62 1.31
CA SER A 102 -3.64 11.86 0.06
C SER A 102 -2.29 11.32 -0.40
N LEU A 103 -2.20 10.00 -0.46
CA LEU A 103 -0.98 9.27 -0.81
C LEU A 103 -1.23 8.40 -2.04
N ARG A 104 -0.41 8.57 -3.07
CA ARG A 104 -0.40 7.69 -4.23
C ARG A 104 0.80 6.77 -4.17
N ILE A 105 0.58 5.45 -4.20
CA ILE A 105 1.66 4.45 -4.36
C ILE A 105 1.58 3.83 -5.75
N ARG A 106 2.72 3.77 -6.42
CA ARG A 106 2.89 3.11 -7.71
C ARG A 106 3.73 1.85 -7.54
N LEU A 107 3.24 0.76 -8.11
CA LEU A 107 3.85 -0.57 -8.07
C LEU A 107 4.22 -0.98 -9.49
N GLU A 108 5.51 -1.05 -9.80
CA GLU A 108 5.99 -1.45 -11.12
C GLU A 108 6.73 -2.77 -11.05
N GLY A 109 6.45 -3.68 -11.99
CA GLY A 109 7.33 -4.83 -12.24
C GLY A 109 6.75 -6.20 -11.90
N ALA A 110 5.55 -6.28 -11.33
CA ALA A 110 4.81 -7.53 -11.21
C ALA A 110 4.47 -8.06 -12.62
N LYS A 111 5.38 -8.88 -13.18
CA LYS A 111 5.33 -9.37 -14.56
C LYS A 111 4.16 -10.32 -14.75
N ARG A 112 3.22 -9.97 -15.64
CA ARG A 112 2.34 -10.93 -16.29
C ARG A 112 2.95 -11.24 -17.67
N PHE A 113 3.50 -12.45 -17.83
CA PHE A 113 3.99 -12.99 -19.11
C PHE A 113 4.87 -12.05 -19.96
N GLY A 114 6.18 -12.04 -19.69
CA GLY A 114 7.23 -11.95 -20.71
C GLY A 114 7.42 -10.71 -21.58
N ARG A 115 6.52 -9.72 -21.66
CA ARG A 115 6.71 -8.58 -22.59
C ARG A 115 6.41 -7.16 -22.08
N CYS A 116 5.64 -6.97 -21.01
CA CYS A 116 5.46 -5.65 -20.39
C CYS A 116 5.58 -5.73 -18.86
N LYS A 117 6.22 -4.74 -18.23
CA LYS A 117 6.17 -4.57 -16.78
C LYS A 117 4.75 -4.14 -16.42
N GLY A 118 4.06 -4.91 -15.59
CA GLY A 118 2.78 -4.48 -15.02
C GLY A 118 3.00 -3.25 -14.16
N VAL A 119 2.06 -2.32 -14.20
CA VAL A 119 2.05 -1.13 -13.33
C VAL A 119 0.69 -1.03 -12.69
N ASP A 120 0.68 -0.92 -11.36
CA ASP A 120 -0.49 -0.53 -10.60
C ASP A 120 -0.27 0.81 -9.91
N VAL A 121 -1.34 1.57 -9.78
CA VAL A 121 -1.40 2.81 -9.03
C VAL A 121 -2.53 2.69 -8.03
N ILE A 122 -2.23 2.96 -6.78
CA ILE A 122 -3.17 2.86 -5.67
C ILE A 122 -3.22 4.22 -4.99
N TYR A 123 -4.44 4.74 -4.81
CA TYR A 123 -4.68 6.00 -4.11
C TYR A 123 -5.17 5.70 -2.72
N PHE A 124 -4.48 6.25 -1.73
CA PHE A 124 -4.76 6.08 -0.33
C PHE A 124 -5.21 7.40 0.27
N ALA A 125 -6.20 7.31 1.14
CA ALA A 125 -6.53 8.35 2.09
C ALA A 125 -5.96 7.99 3.46
N ARG A 126 -5.70 9.00 4.29
CA ARG A 126 -5.39 8.79 5.70
C ARG A 126 -6.53 8.03 6.36
N ALA A 127 -6.24 6.93 7.05
CA ALA A 127 -7.27 6.20 7.77
C ALA A 127 -7.72 7.05 8.96
N GLN A 128 -8.96 7.56 8.91
CA GLN A 128 -9.54 8.23 10.06
C GLN A 128 -9.78 7.20 11.17
N SER A 129 -9.19 7.43 12.34
CA SER A 129 -9.46 6.65 13.53
C SER A 129 -10.96 6.71 13.83
N LYS A 130 -11.67 5.60 13.65
CA LYS A 130 -13.10 5.43 13.99
C LYS A 130 -13.42 5.69 15.48
N GLU A 131 -12.43 6.03 16.31
CA GLU A 131 -12.63 6.41 17.71
C GLU A 131 -13.32 7.76 17.90
N GLN A 132 -13.41 8.62 16.87
CA GLN A 132 -14.10 9.91 16.99
C GLN A 132 -15.63 9.88 16.78
N LEU A 133 -16.22 8.72 16.47
CA LEU A 133 -17.66 8.61 16.16
C LEU A 133 -18.50 7.96 17.28
N LYS A 134 -17.95 7.85 18.50
CA LYS A 134 -18.72 7.36 19.67
C LYS A 134 -19.16 8.44 20.66
N ASP A 135 -18.75 9.70 20.47
CA ASP A 135 -19.07 10.80 21.38
C ASP A 135 -19.93 11.93 20.74
N LEU A 136 -20.83 11.57 19.81
CA LEU A 136 -21.89 12.48 19.32
C LEU A 136 -23.28 11.93 19.65
#